data_AF-A0A7S0GXN1-F1
#
_entry.id   AF-A0A7S0GXN1-F1
#
_cell.length_a   1.000
_cell.length_b   1.000
_cell.length_c   1.000
_cell.angle_alpha   90.00
_cell.angle_beta   90.00
_cell.angle_gamma   90.00
#
_symmetry.space_group_name_H-M   'P 1'
#
loop_
_entity.id
_entity.type
_entity.pdbx_description
1 polymer ?
#
loop_
_entity_poly.entity_id
_entity_poly.type
_entity_poly.pdbx_seq_one_letter_code
_entity_poly.pdbx_strand_id
1 'polypeptide(L)'
;RVLGDKHPGSVKAAVLGALASLIDVGGIALKPFVPQLQTTFVKCLLDPNRAVRQRSAAALGRLVVLQPRVDALVNDLASSLEGSAFDAATADDARGVRQATLRAVAGALAHAGANVK
;
A
#
# COMPACT_ATOMS: atom_id res chain seq x y z
N ARG A 1 -12.04 7.77 -8.46
CA ARG A 1 -12.00 6.29 -8.34
C ARG A 1 -11.28 5.75 -9.58
N VAL A 2 -9.94 5.66 -9.56
CA VAL A 2 -9.12 5.44 -10.77
C VAL A 2 -8.80 3.95 -11.00
N LEU A 3 -8.77 3.12 -9.95
CA LEU A 3 -8.77 1.66 -10.07
C LEU A 3 -10.18 1.14 -9.76
N GLY A 4 -11.03 1.05 -10.78
CA GLY A 4 -12.31 0.33 -10.67
C GLY A 4 -12.12 -1.17 -10.89
N ASP A 5 -13.05 -1.98 -10.38
CA ASP A 5 -13.04 -3.46 -10.52
C ASP A 5 -13.10 -3.97 -11.97
N LYS A 6 -13.28 -3.06 -12.93
CA LYS A 6 -13.26 -3.37 -14.37
C LYS A 6 -11.90 -3.81 -14.92
N HIS A 7 -10.80 -3.59 -14.21
CA HIS A 7 -9.46 -3.91 -14.72
C HIS A 7 -8.93 -5.25 -14.18
N PRO A 8 -8.31 -6.09 -15.03
CA PRO A 8 -7.65 -7.31 -14.58
C PRO A 8 -6.57 -6.99 -13.55
N GLY A 9 -6.35 -7.88 -12.59
CA GLY A 9 -5.37 -7.67 -11.52
C GLY A 9 -3.94 -7.46 -12.02
N SER A 10 -3.57 -8.01 -13.18
CA SER A 10 -2.28 -7.73 -13.83
C SER A 10 -2.12 -6.27 -14.25
N VAL A 11 -3.19 -5.66 -14.78
CA VAL A 11 -3.22 -4.23 -15.16
C VAL A 11 -3.19 -3.35 -13.91
N LYS A 12 -4.02 -3.66 -12.90
CA LYS A 12 -3.99 -2.96 -11.60
C LYS A 12 -2.57 -2.99 -11.02
N ALA A 13 -1.93 -4.16 -11.02
CA ALA A 13 -0.56 -4.31 -10.57
C ALA A 13 0.41 -3.45 -11.41
N ALA A 14 0.29 -3.42 -12.73
CA ALA A 14 1.18 -2.63 -13.59
C ALA A 14 1.06 -1.13 -13.29
N VAL A 15 -0.17 -0.63 -13.11
CA VAL A 15 -0.44 0.76 -12.71
C VAL A 15 0.19 1.07 -11.35
N LEU A 16 0.05 0.19 -10.36
CA LEU A 16 0.70 0.36 -9.06
C LEU A 16 2.22 0.44 -9.17
N GLY A 17 2.82 -0.37 -10.03
CA GLY A 17 4.27 -0.32 -10.30
C GLY A 17 4.70 0.98 -10.98
N ALA A 18 3.90 1.49 -11.91
CA ALA A 18 4.14 2.78 -12.56
C ALA A 18 4.02 3.94 -11.56
N LEU A 19 3.00 3.94 -10.70
CA LEU A 19 2.84 4.93 -9.64
C LEU A 19 3.99 4.89 -8.63
N ALA A 20 4.47 3.69 -8.26
CA ALA A 20 5.64 3.54 -7.40
C ALA A 20 6.91 4.13 -8.03
N SER A 21 7.10 3.95 -9.34
CA SER A 21 8.23 4.53 -10.07
C SER A 21 8.08 6.05 -10.22
N LEU A 22 6.84 6.54 -10.37
CA LEU A 22 6.54 7.97 -10.39
C LEU A 22 6.94 8.63 -9.05
N ILE A 23 6.70 7.95 -7.92
CA ILE A 23 7.12 8.44 -6.59
C ILE A 23 8.63 8.68 -6.53
N ASP A 24 9.43 7.74 -7.05
CA ASP A 24 10.89 7.86 -7.05
C ASP A 24 11.38 9.03 -7.92
N VAL A 25 10.74 9.26 -9.07
CA VAL A 25 11.13 10.33 -10.00
C VAL A 25 10.58 11.69 -9.58
N GLY A 26 9.35 11.74 -9.07
CA GLY A 26 8.64 12.99 -8.75
C GLY A 26 9.00 13.57 -7.38
N GLY A 27 9.47 12.75 -6.44
CA GLY A 27 9.99 13.21 -5.15
C GLY A 27 9.05 14.17 -4.41
N ILE A 28 9.58 15.34 -4.02
CA ILE A 28 8.86 16.35 -3.23
C ILE A 28 7.63 16.91 -3.97
N ALA A 29 7.65 16.98 -5.29
CA ALA A 29 6.53 17.47 -6.09
C ALA A 29 5.27 16.61 -5.94
N LEU A 30 5.43 15.35 -5.49
CA LEU A 30 4.32 14.43 -5.26
C LEU A 30 3.72 14.51 -3.85
N LYS A 31 4.30 15.29 -2.92
CA LYS A 31 3.75 15.48 -1.56
C LYS A 31 2.25 15.85 -1.54
N PRO A 32 1.72 16.74 -2.41
CA PRO A 32 0.30 17.06 -2.43
C PRO A 32 -0.62 15.88 -2.77
N PHE A 33 -0.11 14.89 -3.52
CA PHE A 33 -0.85 13.71 -3.96
C PHE A 33 -0.72 12.52 -3.00
N VAL A 34 0.18 12.61 -2.02
CA VAL A 34 0.44 11.53 -1.05
C VAL A 34 -0.83 11.01 -0.38
N PRO A 35 -1.78 11.84 0.12
CA PRO A 35 -3.00 11.32 0.74
C PRO A 35 -3.85 10.48 -0.24
N GLN A 36 -3.91 10.88 -1.52
CA GLN A 36 -4.65 10.15 -2.54
C GLN A 36 -3.97 8.84 -2.94
N LEU A 37 -2.64 8.85 -3.06
CA LEU A 37 -1.85 7.64 -3.35
C LEU A 37 -1.91 6.65 -2.20
N GLN A 38 -1.81 7.13 -0.94
CA GLN A 38 -1.93 6.31 0.25
C GLN A 38 -3.27 5.56 0.28
N THR A 39 -4.39 6.27 0.15
CA THR A 39 -5.72 5.63 0.16
C THR A 39 -5.88 4.61 -0.97
N THR A 40 -5.25 4.86 -2.13
CA THR A 40 -5.25 3.92 -3.26
C THR A 40 -4.45 2.66 -2.93
N PHE A 41 -3.25 2.79 -2.38
CA PHE A 41 -2.41 1.65 -2.02
C PHE A 41 -3.01 0.84 -0.86
N VAL A 42 -3.48 1.50 0.20
CA VAL A 42 -4.14 0.82 1.32
C VAL A 42 -5.34 0.00 0.83
N LYS A 43 -6.16 0.54 -0.08
CA LYS A 43 -7.26 -0.24 -0.71
C LYS A 43 -6.76 -1.43 -1.53
N CYS A 44 -5.66 -1.26 -2.27
CA CYS A 44 -5.08 -2.32 -3.09
C CYS A 44 -4.41 -3.44 -2.27
N LEU A 45 -4.13 -3.24 -0.98
CA LEU A 45 -3.70 -4.32 -0.07
C LEU A 45 -4.81 -5.34 0.21
N LEU A 46 -6.07 -4.92 0.08
CA LEU A 46 -7.25 -5.77 0.27
C LEU A 46 -7.71 -6.45 -1.03
N ASP A 47 -7.00 -6.23 -2.15
CA ASP A 47 -7.37 -6.82 -3.45
C ASP A 47 -7.18 -8.34 -3.41
N PRO A 48 -8.10 -9.14 -3.99
CA PRO A 48 -7.99 -10.60 -4.03
C PRO A 48 -6.75 -11.07 -4.80
N ASN A 49 -6.23 -10.25 -5.73
CA ASN A 49 -5.05 -10.61 -6.50
C ASN A 49 -3.74 -10.37 -5.73
N ARG A 50 -2.99 -11.45 -5.50
CA ARG A 50 -1.69 -11.42 -4.81
C ARG A 50 -0.69 -10.43 -5.41
N ALA A 51 -0.64 -10.30 -6.73
CA ALA A 51 0.31 -9.40 -7.40
C ALA A 51 0.00 -7.93 -7.12
N VAL A 52 -1.30 -7.58 -7.03
CA VAL A 52 -1.77 -6.25 -6.67
C VAL A 52 -1.37 -5.92 -5.23
N ARG A 53 -1.61 -6.86 -4.30
CA ARG A 53 -1.21 -6.71 -2.89
C ARG A 53 0.30 -6.48 -2.73
N GLN A 54 1.11 -7.28 -3.41
CA GLN A 54 2.58 -7.17 -3.33
C GLN A 54 3.09 -5.83 -3.86
N ARG A 55 2.60 -5.38 -5.01
CA ARG A 55 2.99 -4.08 -5.56
C ARG A 55 2.49 -2.92 -4.71
N SER A 56 1.31 -3.05 -4.12
CA SER A 56 0.78 -2.04 -3.20
C SER A 56 1.64 -1.88 -1.94
N ALA A 57 2.04 -3.01 -1.32
CA ALA A 57 2.94 -3.00 -0.16
C ALA A 57 4.29 -2.35 -0.48
N ALA A 58 4.87 -2.65 -1.64
CA ALA A 58 6.12 -2.03 -2.08
C ALA A 58 5.97 -0.52 -2.33
N ALA A 59 4.86 -0.11 -2.96
CA ALA A 59 4.58 1.30 -3.24
C ALA A 59 4.36 2.12 -1.95
N LEU A 60 3.72 1.54 -0.93
CA LEU A 60 3.57 2.17 0.39
C LEU A 60 4.91 2.43 1.07
N GLY A 61 5.86 1.49 0.99
CA GLY A 61 7.21 1.70 1.53
C GLY A 61 7.91 2.90 0.91
N ARG A 62 7.79 3.10 -0.41
CA ARG A 62 8.33 4.28 -1.11
C ARG A 62 7.58 5.57 -0.74
N LEU A 63 6.27 5.49 -0.62
CA LEU A 63 5.42 6.65 -0.29
C LEU A 63 5.72 7.22 1.10
N VAL A 64 6.06 6.35 2.06
CA VAL A 64 6.40 6.73 3.44
C VAL A 64 7.58 7.70 3.52
N VAL A 65 8.51 7.65 2.57
CA VAL A 65 9.65 8.58 2.50
C VAL A 65 9.18 10.03 2.30
N LEU A 66 8.03 10.23 1.67
CA LEU A 66 7.46 11.55 1.41
C LEU A 66 6.53 12.04 2.55
N GLN A 67 6.27 11.19 3.55
CA GLN A 67 5.32 11.45 4.62
C GLN A 67 5.99 11.92 5.92
N PRO A 68 5.52 13.01 6.54
CA PRO A 68 6.00 13.44 7.84
C PRO A 68 5.43 12.64 9.02
N ARG A 69 4.37 11.85 8.82
CA ARG A 69 3.63 11.16 9.89
C ARG A 69 3.40 9.69 9.55
N VAL A 70 4.44 8.88 9.76
CA VAL A 70 4.40 7.43 9.52
C VAL A 70 3.49 6.72 10.52
N ASP A 71 3.37 7.24 11.75
CA ASP A 71 2.57 6.64 12.82
C ASP A 71 1.09 6.49 12.44
N ALA A 72 0.51 7.50 11.79
CA ALA A 72 -0.89 7.45 11.34
C ALA A 72 -1.11 6.34 10.29
N LEU A 73 -0.17 6.17 9.37
CA LEU A 73 -0.23 5.10 8.38
C LEU A 73 -0.13 3.72 9.04
N VAL A 74 0.78 3.55 10.00
CA VAL A 74 0.97 2.27 10.71
C VAL A 74 -0.29 1.92 11.50
N ASN A 75 -0.93 2.89 12.16
CA ASN A 75 -2.19 2.69 12.87
C ASN A 75 -3.35 2.31 11.93
N ASP A 76 -3.44 2.92 10.74
CA ASP A 76 -4.44 2.56 9.74
C ASP A 76 -4.23 1.13 9.20
N LEU A 77 -2.96 0.73 8.98
CA LEU A 77 -2.61 -0.63 8.56
C LEU A 77 -2.87 -1.66 9.66
N ALA A 78 -2.64 -1.31 10.93
CA ALA A 78 -2.96 -2.15 12.08
C ALA A 78 -4.47 -2.35 12.23
N SER A 79 -5.25 -1.29 12.15
CA SER A 79 -6.73 -1.36 12.13
C SER A 79 -7.24 -2.21 10.96
N SER A 80 -6.58 -2.12 9.79
CA SER A 80 -6.92 -2.94 8.63
C SER A 80 -6.61 -4.43 8.84
N LEU A 81 -5.58 -4.78 9.63
CA LEU A 81 -5.30 -6.17 10.01
C LEU A 81 -6.41 -6.75 10.89
N GLU A 82 -6.88 -5.99 11.86
CA GLU A 82 -7.98 -6.37 12.76
C GLU A 82 -9.30 -6.55 11.98
N GLY A 83 -9.62 -5.61 11.07
CA GLY A 83 -10.81 -5.68 10.22
C GLY A 83 -10.77 -6.80 9.18
N SER A 84 -9.59 -7.15 8.66
CA SER A 84 -9.43 -8.23 7.66
C SER A 84 -9.77 -9.64 8.19
N ALA A 85 -9.97 -9.80 9.50
CA ALA A 85 -10.51 -11.01 10.09
C ALA A 85 -12.02 -11.20 9.84
N PHE A 86 -12.76 -10.12 9.56
CA PHE A 86 -14.22 -10.14 9.42
C PHE A 86 -14.72 -10.22 7.96
N ASP A 87 -13.99 -9.64 6.99
CA ASP A 87 -14.45 -9.49 5.60
C ASP A 87 -13.84 -10.49 4.59
N ALA A 88 -12.95 -11.39 5.04
CA ALA A 88 -12.26 -12.30 4.13
C ALA A 88 -13.16 -13.48 3.72
N ALA A 89 -13.53 -13.55 2.44
CA ALA A 89 -14.37 -14.60 1.86
C ALA A 89 -13.78 -16.02 2.01
N THR A 90 -12.46 -16.16 2.18
CA THR A 90 -11.79 -17.43 2.48
C THR A 90 -10.66 -17.24 3.49
N ALA A 91 -10.37 -18.28 4.27
CA ALA A 91 -9.28 -18.28 5.26
C ALA A 91 -7.89 -18.04 4.63
N ASP A 92 -7.71 -18.43 3.37
CA ASP A 92 -6.45 -18.32 2.64
C ASP A 92 -6.22 -16.89 2.10
N ASP A 93 -7.29 -16.23 1.63
CA ASP A 93 -7.26 -14.81 1.28
C ASP A 93 -6.95 -13.94 2.49
N ALA A 94 -7.53 -14.28 3.65
CA ALA A 94 -7.26 -13.59 4.91
C ALA A 94 -5.76 -13.67 5.29
N ARG A 95 -5.13 -14.84 5.11
CA ARG A 95 -3.68 -15.02 5.31
C ARG A 95 -2.87 -14.20 4.31
N GLY A 96 -3.30 -14.16 3.06
CA GLY A 96 -2.66 -13.40 1.99
C GLY A 96 -2.72 -11.89 2.18
N VAL A 97 -3.84 -11.36 2.67
CA VAL A 97 -4.02 -9.95 3.03
C VAL A 97 -3.16 -9.61 4.25
N ARG A 98 -3.24 -10.39 5.33
CA ARG A 98 -2.42 -10.17 6.53
C ARG A 98 -0.93 -10.16 6.22
N GLN A 99 -0.44 -11.10 5.42
CA GLN A 99 0.96 -11.13 5.00
C GLN A 99 1.36 -9.89 4.19
N ALA A 100 0.48 -9.41 3.30
CA ALA A 100 0.75 -8.21 2.52
C ALA A 100 0.78 -6.95 3.38
N THR A 101 -0.16 -6.82 4.31
CA THR A 101 -0.20 -5.69 5.25
C THR A 101 1.01 -5.69 6.18
N LEU A 102 1.42 -6.85 6.71
CA LEU A 102 2.67 -6.96 7.49
C LEU A 102 3.91 -6.56 6.69
N ARG A 103 3.98 -6.95 5.40
CA ARG A 103 5.05 -6.51 4.50
C ARG A 103 5.00 -4.99 4.26
N ALA A 104 3.82 -4.41 4.13
CA ALA A 104 3.65 -2.97 3.97
C ALA A 104 4.12 -2.22 5.22
N VAL A 105 3.79 -2.70 6.42
CA VAL A 105 4.26 -2.12 7.70
C VAL A 105 5.78 -2.27 7.83
N ALA A 106 6.33 -3.44 7.55
CA ALA A 106 7.78 -3.65 7.58
C ALA A 106 8.51 -2.74 6.57
N GLY A 107 7.96 -2.60 5.36
CA GLY A 107 8.47 -1.69 4.34
C GLY A 107 8.39 -0.23 4.77
N ALA A 108 7.26 0.19 5.33
CA ALA A 108 7.07 1.53 5.88
C ALA A 108 8.12 1.84 6.96
N LEU A 109 8.31 0.95 7.94
CA LEU A 109 9.29 1.16 9.02
C LEU A 109 10.73 1.18 8.50
N ALA A 110 11.10 0.28 7.59
CA ALA A 110 12.45 0.25 7.01
C ALA A 110 12.80 1.54 6.24
N HIS A 111 11.85 2.09 5.48
CA HIS A 111 12.06 3.31 4.70
C HIS A 111 11.89 4.58 5.53
N ALA A 112 11.03 4.56 6.57
CA ALA A 112 10.91 5.64 7.54
C ALA A 112 12.18 5.82 8.36
N GLY A 113 12.79 4.72 8.82
CA GLY A 113 14.03 4.75 9.59
C GLY A 113 15.20 5.37 8.82
N ALA A 114 15.23 5.23 7.49
CA ALA A 114 16.24 5.88 6.64
C ALA A 114 16.10 7.41 6.57
N ASN A 115 14.93 7.95 6.90
CA ASN A 115 14.63 9.39 6.93
C ASN A 115 14.81 10.04 8.31
N VAL A 116 15.06 9.26 9.37
CA VAL A 116 15.37 9.80 10.70
C VAL A 116 16.88 10.09 10.75
N LYS A 117 17.26 11.31 10.39
CA LYS A 117 18.58 11.89 10.64
C LYS A 117 18.44 13.06 11.61
#